data_AF-A0A1G0GYG3-F1
#
_entry.id   AF-A0A1G0GYG3-F1
#
_cell.length_a   1.000
_cell.length_b   1.000
_cell.length_c   1.000
_cell.angle_alpha   90.00
_cell.angle_beta   90.00
_cell.angle_gamma   90.00
#
_symmetry.space_group_name_H-M   'P 1'
#
loop_
_entity.id
_entity.type
_entity.pdbx_description
1 polymer ?
#
loop_
_entity_poly.entity_id
_entity_poly.type
_entity_poly.pdbx_seq_one_letter_code
_entity_poly.pdbx_strand_id
1 'polypeptide(L)'
;MSVSILKTIFVLLLLSVANSAFAGGETPVSDGLRYITNAMYGATGVALATISVMIVGLLCLGHFLKWSVLGYTIVGISLIFGAGSVVNGIVSLVH
;
A
#
# COMPACT_ATOMS: atom_id res chain seq x y z
N MET A 1 -15.02 17.93 11.01
CA MET A 1 -13.78 18.64 10.65
C MET A 1 -12.54 17.72 10.61
N SER A 2 -12.37 16.79 11.56
CA SER A 2 -11.19 15.92 11.68
C SER A 2 -10.88 15.01 10.46
N VAL A 3 -11.91 14.42 9.83
CA VAL A 3 -11.73 13.43 8.75
C VAL A 3 -11.19 14.05 7.44
N SER A 4 -11.48 15.33 7.19
CA SER A 4 -11.02 16.01 5.97
C SER A 4 -9.52 16.27 6.01
N ILE A 5 -8.98 16.62 7.17
CA ILE A 5 -7.55 16.84 7.38
C ILE A 5 -6.76 15.54 7.25
N LEU A 6 -7.27 14.43 7.81
CA LEU A 6 -6.65 13.12 7.64
C LEU A 6 -6.61 12.68 6.17
N LYS A 7 -7.69 12.95 5.41
CA LYS A 7 -7.74 12.64 3.97
C LYS A 7 -6.72 13.45 3.17
N THR A 8 -6.56 14.73 3.51
CA THR A 8 -5.56 15.62 2.88
C THR A 8 -4.14 15.17 3.19
N ILE A 9 -3.84 14.78 4.43
CA ILE A 9 -2.51 14.29 4.84
C ILE A 9 -2.19 12.96 4.15
N PHE A 10 -3.16 12.05 4.05
CA PHE A 10 -2.99 10.77 3.35
C PHE A 10 -2.70 10.97 1.85
N VAL A 11 -3.41 11.89 1.20
CA VAL A 11 -3.15 12.26 -0.21
C VAL A 11 -1.77 12.89 -0.38
N LEU A 12 -1.36 13.76 0.54
CA LEU A 12 -0.04 14.40 0.50
C LEU A 12 1.09 13.38 0.68
N LEU A 13 0.89 12.39 1.56
CA LEU A 13 1.84 11.30 1.79
C LEU A 13 1.97 10.40 0.56
N LEU A 14 0.85 10.08 -0.10
CA LEU A 14 0.84 9.33 -1.36
C LEU A 14 1.60 10.06 -2.47
N LEU A 15 1.43 11.38 -2.60
CA LEU A 15 2.19 12.18 -3.57
C LEU A 15 3.69 12.18 -3.28
N SER A 16 4.10 12.16 -2.01
CA SER A 16 5.53 12.16 -1.65
C SER A 16 6.23 10.84 -1.95
N VAL A 17 5.52 9.71 -1.92
CA VAL A 17 6.06 8.38 -2.28
C VAL A 17 6.21 8.20 -3.79
N ALA A 18 5.38 8.86 -4.60
CA ALA A 18 5.49 8.78 -6.05
C ALA A 18 6.79 9.40 -6.60
N ASN A 19 7.37 10.37 -5.87
CA ASN A 19 8.57 11.09 -6.30
C ASN A 19 9.89 10.33 -6.03
N SER A 20 9.89 9.23 -5.28
CA SER A 20 11.11 8.46 -4.95
C SER A 20 11.45 7.35 -5.94
N ALA A 21 10.93 7.42 -7.17
CA ALA A 21 11.12 6.38 -8.18
C ALA A 21 11.63 6.94 -9.52
N PHE A 22 12.74 7.67 -9.55
CA PHE A 22 13.41 7.98 -10.83
C PHE A 22 14.92 8.19 -10.66
N ALA A 23 15.72 7.16 -10.98
CA ALA A 23 17.12 7.32 -11.37
C ALA A 23 17.63 6.09 -12.16
N GLY A 24 17.81 6.26 -13.49
CA GLY A 24 18.94 5.68 -14.22
C GLY A 24 18.68 4.49 -15.17
N GLY A 25 18.75 4.76 -16.48
CA GLY A 25 19.41 3.86 -17.44
C GLY A 25 18.53 2.94 -18.29
N GLU A 26 18.17 3.42 -19.49
CA GLU A 26 17.90 2.71 -20.77
C GLU A 26 17.71 1.16 -20.80
N THR A 27 16.47 0.76 -21.09
CA THR A 27 15.95 -0.61 -21.36
C THR A 27 16.04 -1.70 -20.26
N PRO A 28 15.48 -1.44 -19.06
CA PRO A 28 15.06 -2.50 -18.14
C PRO A 28 13.68 -2.18 -17.52
N VAL A 29 12.69 -1.74 -18.29
CA VAL A 29 11.36 -1.42 -17.72
C VAL A 29 10.74 -2.66 -17.06
N SER A 30 10.85 -3.84 -17.68
CA SER A 30 10.34 -5.08 -17.09
C SER A 30 11.09 -5.50 -15.82
N ASP A 31 12.42 -5.40 -15.80
CA ASP A 31 13.22 -5.76 -14.62
C ASP A 31 13.11 -4.72 -13.50
N GLY A 32 13.00 -3.44 -13.84
CA GLY A 32 12.65 -2.38 -12.91
C GLY A 32 11.25 -2.58 -12.34
N LEU A 33 10.24 -2.89 -13.17
CA LEU A 33 8.89 -3.17 -12.69
C LEU A 33 8.85 -4.44 -11.84
N ARG A 34 9.58 -5.50 -12.21
CA ARG A 34 9.69 -6.74 -11.42
C ARG A 34 10.41 -6.50 -10.11
N TYR A 35 11.47 -5.69 -10.09
CA TYR A 35 12.18 -5.30 -8.88
C TYR A 35 11.28 -4.47 -7.95
N ILE A 36 10.60 -3.46 -8.49
CA ILE A 36 9.64 -2.63 -7.74
C ILE A 36 8.48 -3.48 -7.24
N THR A 37 7.95 -4.39 -8.04
CA THR A 37 6.89 -5.32 -7.63
C THR A 37 7.39 -6.26 -6.54
N ASN A 38 8.57 -6.85 -6.69
CA ASN A 38 9.13 -7.76 -5.69
C ASN A 38 9.53 -7.04 -4.39
N ALA A 39 9.90 -5.76 -4.46
CA ALA A 39 10.11 -4.92 -3.29
C ALA A 39 8.76 -4.53 -2.64
N MET A 40 7.75 -4.16 -3.42
CA MET A 40 6.42 -3.78 -2.92
C MET A 40 5.60 -4.94 -2.37
N TYR A 41 5.75 -6.14 -2.92
CA TYR A 41 5.10 -7.37 -2.41
C TYR A 41 6.02 -8.20 -1.50
N GLY A 42 7.30 -7.83 -1.38
CA GLY A 42 8.27 -8.49 -0.52
C GLY A 42 8.21 -8.04 0.94
N ALA A 43 9.30 -8.31 1.68
CA ALA A 43 9.38 -8.02 3.11
C ALA A 43 9.15 -6.54 3.47
N THR A 44 9.55 -5.63 2.59
CA THR A 44 9.36 -4.18 2.77
C THR A 44 7.89 -3.78 2.67
N GLY A 45 7.12 -4.40 1.77
CA GLY A 45 5.69 -4.16 1.66
C GLY A 45 4.92 -4.57 2.91
N VAL A 46 5.20 -5.77 3.41
CA VAL A 46 4.58 -6.29 4.64
C VAL A 46 4.95 -5.42 5.84
N ALA A 47 6.21 -4.98 5.95
CA ALA A 47 6.64 -4.06 7.00
C ALA A 47 5.85 -2.73 6.93
N LEU A 48 5.71 -2.14 5.75
CA LEU A 48 4.92 -0.92 5.55
C LEU A 48 3.44 -1.11 5.92
N ALA A 49 2.86 -2.26 5.56
CA ALA A 49 1.48 -2.61 5.94
C ALA A 49 1.32 -2.67 7.45
N THR A 50 2.23 -3.33 8.16
CA THR A 50 2.17 -3.44 9.62
C THR A 50 2.28 -2.10 10.32
N ILE A 51 3.19 -1.22 9.86
CA ILE A 51 3.33 0.14 10.39
C ILE A 51 2.03 0.94 10.16
N SER A 52 1.42 0.82 8.98
CA SER A 52 0.16 1.50 8.66
C SER A 52 -0.99 1.05 9.58
N VAL A 53 -1.13 -0.26 9.82
CA VAL A 53 -2.15 -0.81 10.74
C VAL A 53 -1.89 -0.34 12.17
N MET A 54 -0.63 -0.34 12.63
CA MET A 54 -0.28 0.15 13.98
C MET A 54 -0.66 1.62 14.17
N ILE A 55 -0.37 2.47 13.17
CA ILE A 55 -0.72 3.89 13.21
C ILE A 55 -2.24 4.07 13.29
N VAL A 56 -3.01 3.39 12.44
CA VAL A 56 -4.49 3.48 12.45
C VAL A 56 -5.09 2.93 13.74
N GLY A 57 -4.52 1.85 14.30
CA GLY A 57 -4.94 1.29 15.58
C GLY A 57 -4.76 2.28 16.74
N LEU A 58 -3.61 2.94 16.81
CA LEU A 58 -3.35 3.98 17.81
C LEU A 58 -4.28 5.19 17.65
N LEU A 59 -4.55 5.61 16.42
CA LEU A 59 -5.48 6.71 16.13
C LEU A 59 -6.94 6.36 16.48
N CYS A 60 -7.32 5.09 16.39
CA CYS A 60 -8.65 4.61 16.77
C CYS A 60 -8.82 4.53 18.31
N LEU A 61 -7.77 4.16 19.04
CA LEU A 61 -7.75 4.15 20.52
C LEU A 61 -7.85 5.55 21.12
N GLY A 62 -7.33 6.58 20.45
CA GLY A 62 -7.42 7.98 20.89
C GLY A 62 -8.84 8.59 20.83
N HIS A 63 -9.88 7.83 20.46
CA HIS A 63 -11.27 8.30 20.32
C HIS A 63 -11.45 9.43 19.29
N PHE A 64 -10.49 9.61 18.37
CA PHE A 64 -10.54 10.62 17.31
C PHE A 64 -11.08 10.08 15.98
N LEU A 65 -11.21 8.75 15.83
CA LEU A 65 -11.64 8.10 14.59
C LEU A 65 -12.76 7.07 14.82
N LYS A 66 -13.64 6.95 13.82
CA LYS A 66 -14.70 5.95 13.78
C LYS A 66 -14.06 4.57 13.57
N TRP A 67 -14.54 3.56 14.31
CA TRP A 67 -14.18 2.14 14.13
C TRP A 67 -14.29 1.64 12.68
N SER A 68 -15.19 2.24 11.91
CA SER A 68 -15.34 2.00 10.48
C SER A 68 -14.05 2.28 9.68
N VAL A 69 -13.25 3.28 10.07
CA VAL A 69 -11.97 3.63 9.41
C VAL A 69 -10.95 2.50 9.56
N LEU A 70 -10.88 1.87 10.74
CA LEU A 70 -10.01 0.73 10.98
C LEU A 70 -10.39 -0.46 10.06
N GLY A 71 -11.69 -0.73 9.91
CA GLY A 71 -12.19 -1.77 9.00
C GLY A 71 -11.78 -1.54 7.54
N TYR A 72 -11.96 -0.32 7.01
CA TYR A 72 -11.57 0.01 5.63
C TYR A 72 -10.06 -0.16 5.40
N THR A 73 -9.23 0.13 6.40
CA THR A 73 -7.77 0.03 6.27
C THR A 73 -7.33 -1.43 6.14
N ILE A 74 -7.90 -2.32 6.97
CA ILE A 74 -7.60 -3.77 6.92
C ILE A 74 -8.04 -4.37 5.59
N VAL A 75 -9.22 -4.00 5.10
CA VAL A 75 -9.74 -4.46 3.80
C VAL A 75 -8.85 -3.97 2.65
N GLY A 76 -8.45 -2.70 2.67
CA GLY A 76 -7.58 -2.12 1.64
C GLY A 76 -6.21 -2.81 1.57
N ILE A 77 -5.58 -3.06 2.73
CA ILE A 77 -4.29 -3.76 2.81
C ILE A 77 -4.44 -5.20 2.28
N SER A 78 -5.48 -5.92 2.70
CA SER A 78 -5.73 -7.30 2.25
C SER A 78 -5.89 -7.38 0.73
N LEU A 79 -6.53 -6.38 0.11
CA LEU A 79 -6.67 -6.31 -1.35
C LEU A 79 -5.35 -6.01 -2.07
N ILE A 80 -4.56 -5.06 -1.56
CA ILE A 80 -3.28 -4.67 -2.17
C ILE A 80 -2.30 -5.85 -2.17
N PHE A 81 -2.10 -6.50 -1.03
CA PHE A 81 -1.17 -7.63 -0.94
C PHE A 81 -1.72 -8.92 -1.54
N GLY A 82 -3.05 -9.10 -1.55
CA GLY A 82 -3.71 -10.26 -2.15
C GLY A 82 -3.78 -10.24 -3.68
N ALA A 83 -3.61 -9.08 -4.32
CA ALA A 83 -3.71 -8.95 -5.78
C ALA A 83 -2.72 -9.85 -6.54
N GLY A 84 -1.49 -10.00 -6.03
CA GLY A 84 -0.48 -10.85 -6.65
C GLY A 84 -0.88 -12.34 -6.72
N SER A 85 -1.57 -12.83 -5.69
CA SER A 85 -2.09 -14.21 -5.64
C SER A 85 -3.20 -14.43 -6.67
N VAL A 86 -4.09 -13.45 -6.83
CA VAL A 86 -5.20 -13.48 -7.79
C VAL A 86 -4.68 -13.47 -9.22
N VAL A 87 -3.71 -12.61 -9.54
CA VAL A 87 -3.13 -12.52 -10.88
C VAL A 87 -2.38 -13.81 -11.25
N ASN A 88 -1.60 -14.39 -10.33
CA ASN A 88 -0.94 -15.67 -10.58
C ASN A 88 -1.94 -16.80 -10.83
N GLY A 89 -3.06 -16.84 -10.09
CA GLY A 89 -4.12 -17.83 -10.32
C GLY A 89 -4.77 -17.71 -11.70
N ILE A 90 -5.02 -16.49 -12.19
CA ILE A 90 -5.58 -16.27 -13.53
C ILE A 90 -4.58 -16.70 -14.62
N VAL A 91 -3.30 -16.35 -14.44
CA VAL A 91 -2.24 -16.73 -15.39
C VAL A 91 -2.01 -18.25 -15.42
N SER A 92 -2.19 -18.96 -14.30
CA SER A 92 -2.09 -20.43 -14.29
C SER A 92 -3.32 -21.15 -14.87
N LEU A 93 -4.43 -20.45 -15.09
CA LEU A 93 -5.65 -21.01 -15.67
C LEU A 93 -5.74 -20.78 -17.18
N VAL A 94 -5.01 -19.80 -17.69
CA VAL A 94 -4.95 -19.46 -19.13
C VAL A 94 -3.85 -20.22 -19.87
N HIS A 95 -2.99 -20.92 -19.14
CA HIS A 95 -1.89 -21.75 -19.66
C HIS A 95 -2.15 -23.21 -19.32
#